data_AF-A0A2N2M6U6-F1
#
_entry.id   AF-A0A2N2M6U6-F1
#
_cell.length_a   1.000
_cell.length_b   1.000
_cell.length_c   1.000
_cell.angle_alpha   90.00
_cell.angle_beta   90.00
_cell.angle_gamma   90.00
#
_symmetry.space_group_name_H-M   'P 1'
#
loop_
_entity.id
_entity.type
_entity.pdbx_description
1 polymer ?
#
loop_
_entity_poly.entity_id
_entity_poly.type
_entity_poly.pdbx_seq_one_letter_code
_entity_poly.pdbx_strand_id
1 'polypeptide(L)' 'EIDEENVTIGHEATVSKVGEEQLFYLMSRGLSQDEATTMVVSGFIEPLVKELPMEYAVEMNRLIQLQMEGSVG' A
#
# COMPACT_ATOMS: atom_id res chain seq x y z
N GLU A 1 -5.15 24.91 12.03
CA GLU A 1 -4.79 26.29 12.39
C GLU A 1 -3.45 26.22 13.10
N ILE A 2 -2.52 27.12 12.77
CA ILE A 2 -1.13 27.03 13.20
C ILE A 2 -0.72 28.42 13.66
N ASP A 3 -0.43 28.53 14.95
CA ASP A 3 -0.26 29.80 15.66
C ASP A 3 1.20 30.22 15.84
N GLU A 4 2.14 29.62 15.08
CA GLU A 4 3.59 29.82 15.25
C GLU A 4 4.23 30.52 14.04
N GLU A 5 5.11 31.49 14.30
CA GLU A 5 5.68 32.37 13.26
C GLU A 5 6.79 31.71 12.41
N ASN A 6 7.36 30.58 12.85
CA ASN A 6 8.51 29.96 12.18
C ASN A 6 8.34 28.45 12.04
N VAL A 7 7.48 28.04 11.11
CA VAL A 7 7.21 26.64 10.80
C VAL A 7 7.26 26.37 9.29
N THR A 8 7.78 25.21 8.93
CA THR A 8 7.76 24.68 7.56
C THR A 8 6.86 23.46 7.51
N ILE A 9 5.86 23.48 6.63
CA ILE A 9 4.84 22.43 6.54
C ILE A 9 4.65 22.01 5.10
N GLY A 10 4.76 20.71 4.85
CA GLY A 10 4.37 20.07 3.60
C GLY A 10 3.13 19.22 3.84
N HIS A 11 2.11 19.39 3.00
CA HIS A 11 0.99 18.47 2.93
C HIS A 11 1.02 17.79 1.56
N GLU A 12 1.33 16.51 1.53
CA GLU A 12 1.28 15.70 0.33
C GLU A 12 0.24 14.60 0.53
N ALA A 13 -0.78 14.61 -0.33
CA ALA A 13 -1.81 13.59 -0.37
C ALA A 13 -1.89 13.08 -1.81
N THR A 14 -1.43 11.86 -2.03
CA THR A 14 -1.41 11.23 -3.36
C THR A 14 -2.45 10.12 -3.40
N VAL A 15 -3.48 10.29 -4.22
CA VAL A 15 -4.46 9.25 -4.52
C VAL A 15 -4.03 8.54 -5.79
N SER A 16 -3.36 7.40 -5.64
CA SER A 16 -2.95 6.57 -6.76
C SER A 16 -3.91 5.39 -6.93
N LYS A 17 -4.56 5.31 -8.09
CA LYS A 17 -5.22 4.06 -8.50
C LYS A 17 -4.14 3.03 -8.84
N VAL A 18 -4.43 1.75 -8.60
CA VAL A 18 -3.56 0.68 -9.09
C VAL A 18 -3.48 0.79 -10.62
N GLY A 19 -2.27 0.90 -11.15
CA GLY A 19 -2.06 1.13 -12.58
C GLY A 19 -2.51 -0.07 -13.41
N GLU A 20 -3.48 0.13 -14.29
CA GLU A 20 -4.01 -0.94 -15.16
C GLU A 20 -2.92 -1.59 -16.02
N GLU A 21 -1.93 -0.80 -16.49
CA GLU A 21 -0.77 -1.32 -17.22
C GLU A 21 0.11 -2.24 -16.38
N GLN A 22 0.29 -1.93 -15.08
CA GLN A 22 1.07 -2.77 -14.17
C GLN A 22 0.34 -4.09 -13.88
N LEU A 23 -0.98 -4.02 -13.66
CA LEU A 23 -1.81 -5.21 -13.49
C LEU A 23 -1.78 -6.06 -14.77
N PHE A 24 -1.96 -5.45 -15.93
CA PHE A 24 -1.88 -6.15 -17.21
C PHE A 24 -0.53 -6.83 -17.41
N TYR A 25 0.57 -6.15 -17.08
CA TYR A 25 1.91 -6.72 -17.15
C TYR A 25 2.07 -7.93 -16.24
N LEU A 26 1.66 -7.81 -14.96
CA LEU A 26 1.74 -8.90 -13.98
C LEU A 26 0.85 -10.08 -14.37
N MET A 27 -0.36 -9.82 -14.87
CA MET A 27 -1.26 -10.86 -15.38
C MET A 27 -0.71 -11.56 -16.62
N SER A 28 -0.05 -10.83 -17.52
CA SER A 28 0.62 -11.41 -18.69
C SER A 28 1.79 -12.35 -18.32
N ARG A 29 2.32 -12.21 -17.09
CA ARG A 29 3.33 -13.10 -16.51
C ARG A 29 2.73 -14.30 -15.80
N GLY A 30 1.40 -14.47 -15.82
CA GLY A 30 0.70 -15.62 -15.27
C GLY A 30 0.15 -15.43 -13.86
N LEU A 31 0.20 -14.21 -13.31
CA LEU A 31 -0.45 -13.89 -12.03
C LEU A 31 -1.96 -13.70 -12.26
N SER A 32 -2.77 -14.14 -11.32
CA SER A 32 -4.17 -13.73 -11.27
C SER A 32 -4.28 -12.22 -10.98
N GLN A 33 -5.42 -11.64 -11.31
CA GLN A 33 -5.69 -10.23 -11.00
C GLN A 33 -5.52 -9.93 -9.49
N ASP A 34 -5.91 -10.88 -8.65
CA ASP A 34 -5.84 -10.75 -7.19
C ASP A 34 -4.40 -10.83 -6.68
N GLU A 35 -3.60 -11.75 -7.22
CA GLU A 35 -2.17 -11.84 -6.92
C GLU A 35 -1.41 -10.60 -7.41
N ALA A 36 -1.73 -10.11 -8.61
CA ALA A 36 -1.14 -8.90 -9.17
C ALA A 36 -1.48 -7.67 -8.31
N THR A 37 -2.74 -7.55 -7.90
CA THR A 37 -3.20 -6.47 -7.01
C THR A 37 -2.52 -6.55 -5.65
N THR A 38 -2.45 -7.76 -5.07
CA THR A 38 -1.76 -8.01 -3.80
C THR A 38 -0.30 -7.63 -3.86
N MET A 39 0.40 -7.98 -4.95
CA MET A 39 1.80 -7.64 -5.14
C MET A 39 2.03 -6.13 -5.20
N VAL A 40 1.21 -5.40 -5.96
CA VAL A 40 1.32 -3.93 -6.08
C VAL A 40 1.04 -3.24 -4.75
N VAL A 41 -0.04 -3.63 -4.06
CA VAL A 41 -0.40 -3.05 -2.75
C VAL A 41 0.67 -3.37 -1.71
N SER A 42 1.19 -4.59 -1.69
CA SER A 42 2.27 -5.00 -0.77
C SER A 42 3.55 -4.17 -0.99
N GLY A 43 3.94 -3.93 -2.24
CA GLY A 43 5.07 -3.07 -2.57
C GLY A 43 4.86 -1.61 -2.16
N PHE A 44 3.63 -1.10 -2.23
CA PHE A 44 3.28 0.26 -1.81
C PHE A 44 3.41 0.45 -0.29
N ILE A 45 2.98 -0.53 0.50
CA ILE A 45 3.04 -0.47 1.98
C ILE A 45 4.40 -0.91 2.55
N GLU A 46 5.24 -1.61 1.78
CA GLU A 46 6.51 -2.16 2.24
C GLU A 46 7.41 -1.14 2.97
N PRO A 47 7.57 0.12 2.48
CA PRO A 47 8.36 1.12 3.19
C PRO A 47 7.82 1.43 4.59
N LEU A 48 6.49 1.53 4.73
CA LEU A 48 5.83 1.78 6.02
C LEU A 48 6.02 0.61 6.98
N VAL A 49 5.84 -0.63 6.48
CA VAL A 49 5.98 -1.84 7.30
C VAL A 49 7.43 -1.99 7.80
N LYS A 50 8.42 -1.59 7.01
CA LYS A 50 9.84 -1.63 7.40
C LYS A 50 10.22 -0.65 8.51
N GLU A 51 9.45 0.41 8.72
CA GLU A 51 9.68 1.37 9.81
C GLU A 51 9.09 0.91 11.14
N LEU A 52 8.24 -0.11 11.13
CA LEU A 52 7.61 -0.63 12.33
C LEU A 52 8.50 -1.65 13.06
N PRO A 53 8.42 -1.71 14.41
CA PRO A 53 9.00 -2.80 15.16
C PRO A 53 8.46 -4.15 14.67
N MET A 54 9.31 -5.18 14.69
CA MET A 54 9.03 -6.50 14.10
C MET A 54 7.70 -7.10 14.56
N GLU A 55 7.34 -6.94 15.83
CA GLU A 55 6.08 -7.44 16.40
C GLU A 55 4.83 -6.81 15.74
N TYR A 56 4.87 -5.53 15.40
CA TYR A 56 3.77 -4.84 14.72
C TYR A 56 3.79 -5.06 13.21
N ALA A 57 4.97 -5.20 12.61
CA ALA A 57 5.10 -5.48 11.18
C ALA A 57 4.42 -6.82 10.80
N VAL A 58 4.55 -7.85 11.64
CA VAL A 58 3.90 -9.15 11.42
C VAL A 58 2.38 -9.02 11.50
N GLU A 59 1.86 -8.35 12.54
CA GLU A 59 0.42 -8.15 12.71
C GLU A 59 -0.18 -7.30 11.58
N MET A 60 0.51 -6.24 11.17
CA MET A 60 0.06 -5.35 10.10
C MET A 60 -0.04 -6.09 8.75
N ASN A 61 0.95 -6.91 8.41
CA ASN A 61 0.89 -7.74 7.20
C ASN A 61 -0.31 -8.68 7.22
N ARG A 62 -0.64 -9.25 8.39
CA ARG A 62 -1.79 -10.14 8.54
C ARG A 62 -3.11 -9.40 8.36
N LEU A 63 -3.25 -8.22 8.97
CA LEU A 63 -4.45 -7.39 8.84
C LEU A 63 -4.70 -6.95 7.40
N ILE A 64 -3.65 -6.62 6.67
CA ILE A 64 -3.75 -6.18 5.28
C ILE A 64 -4.23 -7.34 4.40
N GLN A 65 -3.67 -8.55 4.55
CA GLN A 65 -4.15 -9.73 3.82
C GLN A 65 -5.65 -9.99 4.06
N LEU A 66 -6.10 -9.92 5.33
CA LEU A 66 -7.50 -10.11 5.68
C LEU A 66 -8.42 -9.06 5.05
N GLN A 67 -7.98 -7.80 4.97
CA GLN A 67 -8.75 -6.76 4.29
C GLN A 67 -8.82 -6.99 2.78
N MET A 68 -7.74 -7.46 2.18
CA MET A 68 -7.68 -7.71 0.73
C MET A 68 -8.58 -8.88 0.31
N GLU A 69 -8.64 -9.96 1.09
CA GLU A 69 -9.57 -11.09 0.86
C GLU A 69 -11.05 -10.65 0.84
N GLY A 70 -11.41 -9.58 1.56
CA GLY A 70 -12.77 -9.05 1.62
C GLY A 70 -13.07 -7.87 0.69
N SER A 71 -12.06 -7.31 0.03
CA SER A 71 -12.18 -6.08 -0.79
C SER A 71 -12.22 -6.33 -2.29
N VAL A 72 -11.85 -7.54 -2.73
CA VAL A 72 -11.95 -7.96 -4.13
C VAL A 72 -13.29 -8.70 -4.30
N GLY A 73 -14.35 -7.94 -4.53
CA GLY A 73 -15.71 -8.42 -4.78
C GLY A 73 -16.53 -7.37 -5.51
#